data_AF-A0A3N4K124-F1
#
_entry.id   AF-A0A3N4K124-F1
#
_cell.length_a   1.000
_cell.length_b   1.000
_cell.length_c   1.000
_cell.angle_alpha   90.00
_cell.angle_beta   90.00
_cell.angle_gamma   90.00
#
_symmetry.space_group_name_H-M   'P 1'
#
loop_
_entity.id
_entity.type
_entity.pdbx_description
1 polymer ?
#
loop_
_entity_poly.entity_id
_entity_poly.type
_entity_poly.pdbx_seq_one_letter_code
_entity_poly.pdbx_strand_id
1 'polypeptide(L)' 'MQFKPIVLMALLTAIASATVVPTAKIPCDSNWHPCNLYSKYEDCSPEYVKILKQCVDSGCIQWFMDPLAHCNKDTA' A
#
# COMPACT_ATOMS: atom_id res chain seq x y z
N MET A 1 32.86 15.86 -52.24
CA MET A 1 33.14 14.97 -51.10
C MET A 1 33.20 15.84 -49.86
N GLN A 2 32.17 15.80 -49.01
CA GLN A 2 32.09 16.61 -47.79
C GLN A 2 32.30 15.68 -46.57
N PHE A 3 33.42 15.85 -45.88
CA PHE A 3 33.67 15.42 -44.49
C PHE A 3 33.30 16.62 -43.59
N LYS A 4 32.82 16.58 -42.35
CA LYS A 4 32.66 15.58 -41.29
C LYS A 4 31.72 16.22 -40.23
N PRO A 5 30.98 15.44 -39.42
CA PRO A 5 30.07 15.93 -38.39
C PRO A 5 30.79 16.02 -37.03
N ILE A 6 30.51 17.05 -36.22
CA ILE A 6 30.73 17.00 -34.76
C ILE A 6 29.61 17.77 -34.07
N VAL A 7 28.57 17.05 -33.66
CA VAL A 7 27.68 17.49 -32.58
C VAL A 7 27.74 16.38 -31.53
N LEU A 8 28.69 16.53 -30.61
CA LEU A 8 28.78 15.72 -29.39
C LEU A 8 27.70 16.25 -28.43
N MET A 9 26.46 15.78 -28.57
CA MET A 9 25.47 15.93 -27.49
C MET A 9 25.63 14.74 -26.55
N ALA A 10 26.31 15.00 -25.43
CA ALA A 10 26.41 14.09 -24.31
C ALA A 10 24.99 13.87 -23.74
N LEU A 11 24.46 12.67 -24.00
CA LEU A 11 23.20 12.21 -23.43
C LEU A 11 23.46 11.83 -21.97
N LEU A 12 23.19 12.74 -21.03
CA LEU A 12 23.10 12.39 -19.61
C LEU A 12 21.85 11.53 -19.41
N THR A 13 22.02 10.21 -19.45
CA THR A 13 21.01 9.26 -18.97
C THR A 13 20.92 9.37 -17.45
N ALA A 14 19.94 10.14 -16.97
CA ALA A 14 19.50 10.10 -15.59
C ALA A 14 18.90 8.71 -15.32
N ILE A 15 19.66 7.83 -14.67
CA ILE A 15 19.13 6.61 -14.07
C ILE A 15 18.28 7.02 -12.88
N ALA A 16 16.98 7.21 -13.11
CA ALA A 16 16.01 7.26 -12.04
C ALA A 16 16.00 5.88 -11.38
N SER A 17 16.63 5.78 -10.20
CA SER A 17 16.61 4.60 -9.36
C SER A 17 15.17 4.33 -8.92
N ALA A 18 14.43 3.53 -9.68
CA ALA A 18 13.17 2.96 -9.23
C ALA A 18 13.49 1.99 -8.09
N THR A 19 13.43 2.46 -6.85
CA THR A 19 13.42 1.57 -5.69
C THR A 19 12.11 0.80 -5.74
N VAL A 20 12.12 -0.38 -6.35
CA VAL A 20 11.07 -1.37 -6.21
C VAL A 20 11.05 -1.74 -4.73
N VAL A 21 10.16 -1.10 -3.96
CA VAL A 21 9.83 -1.58 -2.62
C VAL A 21 9.07 -2.87 -2.85
N PRO A 22 9.61 -4.06 -2.50
CA PRO A 22 8.84 -5.28 -2.64
C PRO A 22 7.67 -5.17 -1.66
N THR A 23 6.49 -4.86 -2.19
CA THR A 23 5.22 -4.97 -1.44
C THR A 23 4.87 -6.45 -1.38
N ALA A 24 5.71 -7.24 -0.70
CA ALA A 24 5.35 -8.61 -0.39
C ALA A 24 4.13 -8.54 0.52
N LYS A 25 2.96 -8.85 -0.04
CA LYS A 25 1.73 -8.96 0.74
C LYS A 25 1.98 -10.01 1.83
N ILE A 26 1.70 -9.65 3.08
CA ILE A 26 1.79 -10.60 4.19
C ILE A 26 0.81 -11.74 3.90
N PRO A 27 1.22 -13.02 4.03
CA PRO A 27 0.32 -14.15 3.84
C PRO A 27 -0.89 -14.07 4.78
N CYS A 28 -2.08 -14.42 4.29
CA CYS A 28 -3.33 -14.33 5.07
C CYS A 28 -3.31 -15.21 6.34
N ASP A 29 -2.55 -16.30 6.31
CA ASP A 29 -2.36 -17.28 7.38
C ASP A 29 -1.30 -16.87 8.42
N SER A 30 -0.64 -15.73 8.23
CA SER A 30 0.34 -15.21 9.18
C SER A 30 -0.34 -14.73 10.48
N ASN A 31 0.18 -15.15 11.63
CA ASN A 31 -0.23 -14.60 12.94
C ASN A 31 0.01 -13.09 13.08
N TRP A 32 0.89 -12.53 12.25
CA TRP A 32 1.20 -11.09 12.19
C TRP A 32 0.38 -10.35 11.13
N HIS A 33 -0.55 -11.04 10.47
CA HIS A 33 -1.42 -10.42 9.48
C HIS A 33 -2.35 -9.39 10.15
N PRO A 34 -2.61 -8.21 9.55
CA PRO A 34 -3.48 -7.18 10.12
C PRO A 34 -4.86 -7.70 10.57
N CYS A 35 -5.42 -8.66 9.83
CA CYS A 35 -6.68 -9.32 10.17
C CYS A 35 -6.66 -10.09 11.51
N ASN A 36 -5.48 -10.47 12.01
CA ASN A 36 -5.32 -11.14 13.30
C ASN A 36 -4.96 -10.16 14.43
N LEU A 37 -4.83 -8.86 14.12
CA LEU A 37 -4.30 -7.85 15.03
C LEU A 37 -5.30 -6.76 15.39
N TYR A 38 -6.27 -6.43 14.54
CA TYR A 38 -7.16 -5.28 14.79
C TYR A 38 -7.93 -5.39 16.11
N SER A 39 -8.31 -6.61 16.53
CA SER A 39 -9.05 -6.87 17.78
C SER A 39 -8.25 -6.63 19.06
N LYS A 40 -6.94 -6.35 18.95
CA LYS A 40 -6.09 -6.00 20.10
C LYS A 40 -6.18 -4.53 20.51
N TYR A 41 -6.83 -3.71 19.69
CA TYR A 41 -6.99 -2.28 19.91
C TYR A 41 -8.42 -1.97 20.34
N GLU A 42 -8.60 -0.85 21.06
CA GLU A 42 -9.91 -0.37 21.45
C GLU A 42 -10.78 -0.09 20.21
N ASP A 43 -12.07 -0.42 20.28
CA ASP A 43 -12.99 -0.26 19.16
C ASP A 43 -13.02 1.21 18.68
N CYS A 44 -12.95 1.40 17.36
CA CYS A 44 -12.87 2.71 16.71
C CYS A 44 -11.70 3.62 17.12
N SER A 45 -10.69 3.11 17.85
CA SER A 45 -9.42 3.82 18.03
C SER A 45 -8.71 4.03 16.66
N PRO A 46 -7.84 5.05 16.53
CA PRO A 46 -7.08 5.27 15.31
C PRO A 46 -6.29 4.03 14.85
N GLU A 47 -5.74 3.28 15.80
CA GLU A 47 -5.01 2.04 15.56
C GLU A 47 -5.94 0.93 15.06
N TYR A 48 -7.11 0.76 15.69
CA TYR A 48 -8.12 -0.19 15.24
C TYR A 48 -8.52 0.09 13.79
N VAL A 49 -8.87 1.34 13.47
CA VAL A 49 -9.29 1.76 12.14
C VAL A 49 -8.17 1.51 11.12
N LYS A 50 -6.93 1.86 11.47
CA LYS A 50 -5.77 1.67 10.60
C LYS A 50 -5.51 0.19 10.30
N ILE A 51 -5.48 -0.66 11.31
CA ILE A 51 -5.17 -2.09 11.14
C ILE A 51 -6.33 -2.82 10.45
N LEU A 52 -7.58 -2.49 10.77
CA LEU A 52 -8.73 -3.06 10.09
C LEU A 52 -8.77 -2.64 8.62
N LYS A 53 -8.44 -1.39 8.28
CA LYS A 53 -8.30 -0.97 6.87
C LYS A 53 -7.22 -1.75 6.13
N GLN A 54 -6.06 -1.97 6.76
CA GLN A 54 -5.02 -2.84 6.20
C GLN A 54 -5.50 -4.29 6.01
N CYS A 55 -6.35 -4.79 6.90
CA CYS A 55 -6.99 -6.09 6.73
C CYS A 55 -7.97 -6.09 5.55
N VAL A 56 -8.80 -5.07 5.37
CA VAL A 56 -9.69 -4.93 4.21
C VAL A 56 -8.88 -4.91 2.90
N ASP A 57 -7.84 -4.08 2.85
CA ASP A 57 -6.97 -3.92 1.68
C ASP A 57 -6.19 -5.21 1.33
N SER A 58 -5.98 -6.10 2.29
CA SER A 58 -5.34 -7.40 2.05
C SER A 58 -6.16 -8.31 1.14
N GLY A 59 -7.49 -8.19 1.15
CA GLY A 59 -8.40 -9.08 0.44
C GLY A 59 -8.54 -10.48 1.05
N CYS A 60 -7.96 -10.75 2.23
CA CYS A 60 -8.02 -12.06 2.87
C CYS A 60 -9.41 -12.41 3.42
N ILE A 61 -10.24 -11.40 3.72
CA ILE A 61 -11.61 -11.57 4.20
C ILE A 61 -12.55 -10.88 3.20
N GLN A 62 -13.60 -11.58 2.77
CA GLN A 62 -14.68 -10.97 2.00
C GLN A 62 -15.69 -10.33 2.95
N TRP A 63 -15.86 -9.01 2.81
CA TRP A 63 -16.78 -8.23 3.62
C TRP A 63 -18.06 -7.97 2.84
N PHE A 64 -19.22 -8.26 3.44
CA PHE A 64 -20.52 -7.96 2.83
C PHE A 64 -20.91 -6.47 2.97
N MET A 65 -20.31 -5.78 3.93
CA MET A 65 -20.52 -4.36 4.23
C MET A 65 -19.21 -3.77 4.76
N ASP A 66 -19.10 -2.44 4.77
CA ASP A 66 -17.95 -1.75 5.34
C ASP A 66 -17.81 -2.12 6.84
N PRO A 67 -16.72 -2.81 7.26
CA PRO A 67 -16.52 -3.18 8.65
C PRO A 67 -16.20 -2.00 9.56
N LEU A 68 -15.99 -0.80 9.02
CA LEU A 68 -15.78 0.44 9.77
C LEU A 68 -17.04 1.30 9.85
N ALA A 69 -18.18 0.84 9.31
CA ALA A 69 -19.42 1.62 9.30
C ALA A 69 -19.87 2.05 10.72
N HIS A 70 -19.62 1.22 11.75
CA HIS A 70 -19.96 1.56 13.14
C HIS A 70 -19.08 2.63 13.76
N CYS A 71 -17.89 2.88 13.20
CA CYS A 71 -16.98 3.95 13.60
C CYS A 71 -17.31 5.27 12.90
N ASN A 72 -17.97 5.23 11.75
CA ASN A 72 -18.28 6.39 10.91
C ASN A 72 -19.64 7.05 11.26
N LYS A 73 -20.07 7.01 12.54
CA LYS A 73 -21.41 7.43 13.02
C LYS A 73 -21.81 8.90 12.77
N ASP A 74 -21.01 9.68 12.06
CA ASP A 74 -21.29 11.07 11.69
C ASP A 74 -21.98 11.25 10.31
N THR A 75 -22.56 10.20 9.71
CA THR A 75 -23.33 10.33 8.46
C THR A 75 -24.70 9.67 8.52
N ALA A 76 -25.56 10.12 9.45
CA ALA A 76 -27.00 9.89 9.41
C ALA A 76 -27.75 11.20 9.68
#